data_AF-A0A8I2G3R9-F1
#
_entry.id   AF-A0A8I2G3R9-F1
#
_cell.length_a   1.000
_cell.length_b   1.000
_cell.length_c   1.000
_cell.angle_alpha   90.00
_cell.angle_beta   90.00
_cell.angle_gamma   90.00
#
_symmetry.space_group_name_H-M   'P 1'
#
loop_
_entity.id
_entity.type
_entity.pdbx_description
1 polymer ?
#
loop_
_entity_poly.entity_id
_entity_poly.type
_entity_poly.pdbx_seq_one_letter_code
_entity_poly.pdbx_strand_id
1 'polypeptide(L)'
;MKSCLNHKNFFVVSFCVVVLCLTAELAKGKTIIVRADGTGDYPTIQAAINAAATGDIIELQTGTYTGNGNRDIDFLGKVITVR
;
A
#
# COMPACT_ATOMS: atom_id res chain seq x y z
N MET A 1 -37.72 -37.97 18.10
CA MET A 1 -37.27 -38.57 16.83
C MET A 1 -36.94 -37.43 15.85
N LYS A 2 -35.75 -37.49 15.23
CA LYS A 2 -35.22 -36.63 14.12
C LYS A 2 -34.83 -35.20 14.58
N SER A 3 -33.59 -34.81 14.84
CA SER A 3 -32.31 -34.92 14.11
C SER A 3 -32.35 -34.51 12.64
N CYS A 4 -31.39 -33.65 12.28
CA CYS A 4 -30.94 -33.27 10.93
C CYS A 4 -31.76 -32.25 10.13
N LEU A 5 -31.60 -30.95 10.44
CA LEU A 5 -31.41 -29.98 9.35
C LEU A 5 -30.33 -28.94 9.71
N ASN A 6 -29.11 -29.29 9.30
CA ASN A 6 -28.14 -28.39 8.69
C ASN A 6 -27.13 -27.61 9.56
N HIS A 7 -26.33 -28.35 10.33
CA HIS A 7 -25.06 -27.88 10.91
C HIS A 7 -24.00 -27.50 9.83
N LYS A 8 -24.17 -27.95 8.57
CA LYS A 8 -23.23 -27.67 7.47
C LYS A 8 -23.33 -26.22 6.98
N ASN A 9 -24.53 -25.64 6.97
CA ASN A 9 -24.73 -24.24 6.59
C ASN A 9 -24.26 -23.24 7.66
N PHE A 10 -24.32 -23.63 8.94
CA PHE A 10 -23.87 -22.77 10.04
C PHE A 10 -22.33 -22.58 10.02
N PHE A 11 -21.59 -23.64 9.68
CA PHE A 11 -20.13 -23.57 9.51
C PHE A 11 -19.71 -22.77 8.25
N VAL A 12 -20.43 -22.92 7.14
CA VAL A 12 -20.14 -22.19 5.88
C VAL A 12 -20.46 -20.69 5.98
N VAL A 13 -21.55 -20.33 6.66
CA VAL A 13 -21.94 -18.92 6.88
C VAL A 13 -21.03 -18.24 7.92
N SER A 14 -20.57 -18.98 8.94
CA SER A 14 -19.59 -18.48 9.93
C SER A 14 -18.19 -18.31 9.34
N PHE A 15 -17.76 -19.21 8.44
CA PHE A 15 -16.47 -19.10 7.76
C PHE A 15 -16.45 -17.97 6.71
N CYS A 16 -17.55 -17.70 6.01
CA CYS A 16 -17.64 -16.57 5.08
C CYS A 16 -17.53 -15.22 5.80
N VAL A 17 -18.14 -15.04 6.97
CA VAL A 17 -18.11 -13.73 7.67
C VAL A 17 -16.77 -13.46 8.35
N VAL A 18 -16.07 -14.49 8.84
CA VAL A 18 -14.72 -14.34 9.41
C VAL A 18 -13.66 -14.12 8.32
N VAL A 19 -13.82 -14.72 7.13
CA VAL A 19 -12.93 -14.47 5.98
C VAL A 19 -13.23 -13.14 5.28
N LEU A 20 -14.48 -12.65 5.29
CA LEU A 20 -14.83 -11.32 4.75
C LEU A 20 -14.44 -10.16 5.68
N CYS A 21 -14.13 -10.43 6.95
CA CYS A 21 -13.73 -9.41 7.93
C CYS A 21 -12.21 -9.33 8.17
N LEU A 22 -11.41 -10.18 7.51
CA LEU A 22 -9.94 -10.21 7.63
C LEU A 22 -9.20 -9.40 6.55
N THR A 23 -9.90 -8.78 5.60
CA THR A 23 -9.25 -8.04 4.49
C THR A 23 -9.61 -6.56 4.42
N ALA A 24 -10.29 -6.02 5.43
CA ALA A 24 -10.47 -4.58 5.57
C ALA A 24 -9.19 -3.94 6.15
N GLU A 25 -8.08 -4.03 5.42
CA GLU A 25 -6.99 -3.08 5.59
C GLU A 25 -7.53 -1.74 5.12
N LEU A 26 -7.99 -0.95 6.10
CA LEU A 26 -8.46 0.42 5.89
C LEU A 26 -7.42 1.14 5.04
N ALA A 27 -7.83 1.55 3.84
CA ALA A 27 -7.01 2.14 2.78
C ALA A 27 -6.36 3.46 3.21
N LYS A 28 -5.37 3.36 4.08
CA LYS A 28 -4.45 4.44 4.40
C LYS A 28 -3.16 4.14 3.66
N GLY A 29 -2.74 5.06 2.79
CA GLY A 29 -1.49 4.91 2.09
C GLY A 29 -0.31 4.81 3.05
N LYS A 30 0.70 4.03 2.64
CA LYS A 30 1.97 3.88 3.33
C LYS A 30 2.83 5.13 3.09
N THR A 31 3.61 5.51 4.10
CA THR A 31 4.69 6.49 3.93
C THR A 31 5.96 5.79 3.46
N ILE A 32 6.54 6.27 2.36
CA ILE A 32 7.80 5.82 1.77
C ILE A 32 8.82 6.95 1.97
N ILE A 33 9.93 6.65 2.65
CA ILE A 33 10.98 7.63 2.96
C ILE A 33 12.04 7.61 1.86
N VAL A 34 12.29 8.76 1.24
CA VAL A 34 13.42 8.93 0.32
C VAL A 34 14.44 9.86 0.95
N ARG A 35 15.71 9.50 0.86
CA ARG A 35 16.85 10.32 1.32
C ARG A 35 17.70 10.72 0.14
N ALA A 36 18.22 11.94 0.15
CA ALA A 36 19.04 12.47 -0.94
C ALA A 36 20.37 11.72 -1.13
N ASP A 37 20.86 11.03 -0.10
CA ASP A 37 22.04 10.17 -0.14
C ASP A 37 21.78 8.76 -0.70
N GLY A 38 20.53 8.46 -1.05
CA GLY A 38 20.11 7.15 -1.58
C GLY A 38 19.87 6.07 -0.54
N THR A 39 19.91 6.40 0.77
CA THR A 39 19.70 5.44 1.88
C THR A 39 18.25 5.40 2.41
N GLY A 40 17.32 5.94 1.63
CA GLY A 40 15.88 5.79 1.89
C GLY A 40 15.38 4.37 1.61
N ASP A 41 14.06 4.18 1.69
CA ASP A 41 13.40 2.94 1.25
C ASP A 41 13.69 2.64 -0.23
N TYR A 42 13.85 3.71 -1.02
CA TYR A 42 14.28 3.67 -2.41
C TYR A 42 15.39 4.69 -2.67
N PRO A 43 16.31 4.41 -3.60
CA PRO A 43 17.48 5.26 -3.86
C PRO A 43 17.12 6.56 -4.60
N THR A 44 15.96 6.63 -5.24
CA THR A 44 15.52 7.80 -6.02
C THR A 44 14.02 8.05 -5.88
N ILE A 45 13.59 9.28 -6.19
CA ILE A 45 12.18 9.68 -6.16
C ILE A 45 11.35 8.84 -7.14
N GLN A 46 11.85 8.65 -8.38
CA GLN A 46 11.15 7.86 -9.38
C GLN A 46 11.01 6.39 -8.97
N ALA A 47 12.04 5.80 -8.33
CA ALA A 47 11.96 4.42 -7.84
C ALA A 47 10.88 4.28 -6.76
N ALA A 48 10.75 5.28 -5.87
CA ALA A 48 9.70 5.31 -4.88
C ALA A 48 8.29 5.39 -5.51
N ILE A 49 8.10 6.26 -6.52
CA ILE A 49 6.82 6.40 -7.24
C ILE A 49 6.45 5.12 -8.01
N ASN A 50 7.42 4.47 -8.64
CA ASN A 50 7.21 3.21 -9.34
C ASN A 50 6.63 2.14 -8.39
N ALA A 51 7.14 2.09 -7.16
CA ALA A 51 6.71 1.16 -6.13
C ALA A 51 5.43 1.57 -5.36
N ALA A 52 5.11 2.87 -5.33
CA ALA A 52 3.98 3.39 -4.57
C ALA A 52 2.62 2.90 -5.10
N ALA A 53 1.71 2.62 -4.18
CA ALA A 53 0.30 2.36 -4.45
C ALA A 53 -0.54 3.64 -4.32
N THR A 54 -1.78 3.58 -4.81
CA THR A 54 -2.74 4.68 -4.65
C THR A 54 -2.94 5.03 -3.18
N GLY A 55 -2.80 6.32 -2.86
CA GLY A 55 -2.93 6.87 -1.53
C GLY A 55 -1.61 7.00 -0.76
N ASP A 56 -0.52 6.39 -1.24
CA ASP A 56 0.79 6.44 -0.59
C ASP A 56 1.36 7.87 -0.55
N ILE A 57 2.24 8.09 0.44
CA ILE A 57 2.96 9.33 0.64
C ILE A 57 4.45 9.07 0.44
N ILE A 58 5.06 9.74 -0.53
CA ILE A 58 6.50 9.84 -0.65
C ILE A 58 6.94 11.02 0.22
N GLU A 59 7.69 10.74 1.27
CA GLU A 59 8.23 11.74 2.18
C GLU A 59 9.72 11.92 1.92
N LEU A 60 10.08 13.11 1.44
CA LEU A 60 11.45 13.48 1.13
C LEU A 60 12.11 14.02 2.38
N GLN A 61 13.19 13.38 2.81
CA GLN A 61 14.05 13.96 3.84
C GLN A 61 14.82 15.15 3.27
N THR A 62 15.23 16.06 4.16
CA THR A 62 16.03 17.24 3.79
C THR A 62 17.27 16.85 3.01
N GLY A 63 17.46 17.46 1.84
CA GLY A 63 18.62 17.23 1.01
C GLY A 63 18.43 17.75 -0.41
N THR A 64 19.48 17.63 -1.22
CA THR A 64 19.44 18.00 -2.64
C THR A 64 19.41 16.73 -3.49
N TYR A 65 18.29 16.50 -4.17
CA TYR A 65 18.08 15.33 -5.02
C TYR A 65 18.64 15.62 -6.41
N THR A 66 19.71 14.91 -6.78
CA THR A 66 20.36 15.04 -8.09
C THR A 66 20.52 13.68 -8.75
N GLY A 67 20.86 13.65 -10.03
CA GLY A 67 21.03 12.41 -10.78
C GLY A 67 19.76 11.94 -11.47
N ASN A 68 19.90 10.88 -12.26
CA ASN A 68 18.77 10.26 -12.95
C ASN A 68 17.74 9.71 -11.94
N GLY A 69 16.44 9.85 -12.24
CA GLY A 69 15.35 9.41 -11.36
C GLY A 69 15.03 10.35 -10.18
N ASN A 70 15.73 11.47 -10.06
CA ASN A 70 15.50 12.52 -9.06
C ASN A 70 15.05 13.86 -9.71
N ARG A 71 14.82 13.84 -11.02
CA ARG A 71 14.39 14.95 -11.90
C ARG A 71 13.53 14.37 -13.01
N ASP A 72 12.76 15.23 -13.68
CA ASP A 72 11.84 14.85 -14.76
C ASP A 72 10.86 13.75 -14.30
N ILE A 73 10.28 13.97 -13.12
CA ILE A 73 9.49 12.97 -12.39
C ILE A 73 8.16 12.68 -13.08
N ASP A 74 7.87 11.40 -13.30
CA ASP A 74 6.58 10.92 -13.81
C ASP A 74 5.80 10.20 -12.71
N PHE A 75 4.59 10.70 -12.43
CA PHE A 75 3.67 10.14 -11.44
C PHE A 75 2.93 8.90 -11.94
N LEU A 76 3.07 8.54 -13.22
CA LEU A 76 2.44 7.36 -13.85
C LEU A 76 0.91 7.34 -13.73
N GLY A 77 0.28 8.52 -13.58
CA GLY A 77 -1.16 8.65 -13.34
C GLY A 77 -1.62 8.16 -11.95
N LYS A 78 -0.71 7.91 -11.01
CA LYS A 78 -1.04 7.46 -9.66
C LYS A 78 -1.52 8.62 -8.79
N VAL A 79 -2.50 8.36 -7.94
CA VAL A 79 -2.95 9.32 -6.91
C VAL A 79 -2.10 9.11 -5.66
N ILE A 80 -0.94 9.77 -5.62
CA ILE A 80 0.01 9.74 -4.51
C ILE A 80 0.33 11.17 -4.06
N THR A 81 0.87 11.33 -2.86
CA THR A 81 1.38 12.61 -2.36
C THR A 81 2.90 12.58 -2.31
N VAL A 82 3.56 13.64 -2.77
CA VAL A 82 5.01 13.85 -2.56
C VAL A 82 5.16 15.13 -1.75
N ARG A 83 5.89 15.08 -0.64
CA ARG A 83 6.11 16.25 0.25
C ARG A 83 7.47 16.22 0.93
#